data_AF-A0A387L238-F1
#
_entry.id   AF-A0A387L238-F1
#
_cell.length_a   1.000
_cell.length_b   1.000
_cell.length_c   1.000
_cell.angle_alpha   90.00
_cell.angle_beta   90.00
_cell.angle_gamma   90.00
#
_symmetry.space_group_name_H-M   'P 1'
#
loop_
_entity.id
_entity.type
_entity.pdbx_description
1 polymer ?
#
loop_
_entity_poly.entity_id
_entity_poly.type
_entity_poly.pdbx_seq_one_letter_code
_entity_poly.pdbx_strand_id
1 'polypeptide(L)'
;MYRDPDNPFNTWTGIGKRPAWLTAKLDAGISLEAMKMQGVANPREHRPAKYRDPRNAENTWSGTGRRPTWLKELLDSGLSLDDLKI
;
A
#
# COMPACT_ATOMS: atom_id res chain seq x y z
N MET A 1 5.16 -2.42 8.97
CA MET A 1 4.84 -1.96 10.35
C MET A 1 6.12 -1.98 11.17
N TYR A 2 6.29 -1.06 12.12
CA TYR A 2 7.48 -0.93 12.94
C TYR A 2 7.12 -1.10 14.41
N ARG A 3 7.98 -1.76 15.18
CA ARG A 3 7.82 -1.98 16.62
C ARG A 3 9.12 -1.60 17.32
N ASP A 4 8.99 -0.94 18.46
CA ASP A 4 10.12 -0.61 19.32
C ASP A 4 10.69 -1.88 19.98
N PRO A 5 12.01 -2.10 19.94
CA PRO A 5 12.63 -3.30 20.52
C PRO A 5 12.63 -3.30 22.05
N ASP A 6 12.55 -2.12 22.69
CA ASP A 6 12.57 -1.96 24.14
C ASP A 6 11.17 -2.04 24.75
N ASN A 7 10.16 -1.57 24.01
CA ASN A 7 8.77 -1.55 24.43
C ASN A 7 7.82 -2.10 23.34
N PRO A 8 7.36 -3.36 23.44
CA PRO A 8 6.56 -4.00 22.40
C PRO A 8 5.16 -3.40 22.18
N PHE A 9 4.69 -2.54 23.10
CA PHE A 9 3.44 -1.80 22.96
C PHE A 9 3.57 -0.60 22.03
N ASN A 10 4.79 -0.07 21.86
CA ASN A 10 5.08 1.00 20.94
C ASN A 10 5.18 0.45 19.52
N THR A 11 4.16 0.73 18.72
CA THR A 11 4.13 0.36 17.30
C THR A 11 3.83 1.57 16.44
N TRP A 12 4.39 1.57 15.23
CA TRP A 12 4.14 2.58 14.21
C TRP A 12 3.83 1.91 12.88
N THR A 13 2.67 2.21 12.31
CA THR A 13 2.20 1.56 11.07
C THR A 13 2.86 2.13 9.82
N GLY A 14 3.74 3.13 9.98
CA GLY A 14 4.30 3.90 8.87
C GLY A 14 3.39 5.07 8.47
N ILE A 15 2.14 5.13 8.92
CA ILE A 15 1.18 6.20 8.57
C ILE A 15 1.19 7.30 9.64
N GLY A 16 1.13 8.56 9.21
CA GLY A 16 1.04 9.72 10.12
C GLY A 16 2.37 10.17 10.72
N LYS A 17 2.29 10.96 11.80
CA LYS A 17 3.46 11.53 12.48
C LYS A 17 4.33 10.43 13.06
N ARG A 18 5.64 10.52 12.83
CA ARG A 18 6.62 9.62 13.45
C ARG A 18 6.60 9.81 14.97
N PRO A 19 6.47 8.73 15.76
CA PRO A 19 6.47 8.84 17.21
C PRO A 19 7.87 9.14 17.75
N ALA A 20 7.94 9.73 18.95
CA ALA A 20 9.20 10.18 19.56
C ALA A 20 10.20 9.03 19.77
N TRP A 21 9.71 7.84 20.16
CA TRP A 21 10.55 6.65 20.31
C TRP A 21 11.27 6.29 19.01
N LEU A 22 10.58 6.39 17.86
CA LEU A 22 11.16 6.04 16.57
C LEU A 22 12.27 7.02 16.18
N THR A 23 12.04 8.31 16.40
CA THR A 23 13.07 9.34 16.17
C THR A 23 14.29 9.14 17.08
N ALA A 24 14.07 8.83 18.37
CA ALA A 24 15.15 8.56 19.31
C ALA A 24 15.99 7.33 18.91
N LYS A 25 15.35 6.27 18.37
CA LYS A 25 16.06 5.09 17.87
C LYS A 25 16.87 5.39 16.59
N LEU A 26 16.32 6.21 15.69
CA LEU A 26 17.04 6.67 14.51
C LEU A 26 18.27 7.52 14.87
N ASP A 27 18.12 8.41 15.87
CA ASP A 27 19.21 9.22 16.42
C ASP A 27 20.30 8.36 17.09
N ALA A 28 19.89 7.31 17.80
CA ALA A 28 20.78 6.29 18.35
C ALA A 28 21.43 5.37 17.30
N GLY A 29 21.23 5.62 16.00
CA GLY A 29 21.84 4.88 14.90
C GLY A 29 21.15 3.55 14.57
N ILE A 30 19.98 3.28 15.15
CA ILE A 30 19.21 2.07 14.84
C ILE A 30 18.42 2.32 13.57
N SER A 31 18.66 1.50 12.55
CA SER A 31 17.98 1.64 11.27
C SER A 31 16.49 1.29 11.38
N LEU A 32 15.68 2.01 10.61
CA LEU A 32 14.24 1.76 10.51
C LEU A 32 13.92 0.31 10.12
N GLU A 33 14.80 -0.32 9.36
CA GLU A 33 14.67 -1.71 8.92
C GLU A 33 14.87 -2.72 10.06
N ALA A 34 15.76 -2.45 11.00
CA ALA A 34 15.95 -3.30 12.19
C ALA A 34 14.70 -3.33 13.09
N MET A 35 13.89 -2.26 13.06
CA MET A 35 12.63 -2.12 13.79
C MET A 35 11.41 -2.57 12.98
N LYS A 36 11.60 -2.98 11.72
CA LYS A 36 10.51 -3.41 10.84
C LYS A 36 10.05 -4.80 11.26
N MET A 37 8.79 -4.92 11.65
CA MET A 37 8.19 -6.23 11.90
C MET A 37 8.10 -7.00 10.58
N GLN A 38 8.78 -8.14 10.50
CA GLN A 38 8.65 -9.05 9.38
C GLN A 38 7.31 -9.78 9.42
N GLY A 39 6.68 -10.00 8.26
CA GLY A 39 5.42 -10.73 8.14
C GLY A 39 4.16 -9.91 8.41
N VAL A 40 4.26 -8.61 8.67
CA VAL A 40 3.08 -7.74 8.87
C VAL A 40 2.93 -6.76 7.72
N ALA A 41 1.88 -6.97 6.92
CA ALA A 41 1.60 -6.22 5.70
C ALA A 41 1.63 -4.71 5.94
N ASN A 42 2.43 -3.98 5.17
CA ASN A 42 2.47 -2.52 5.31
C ASN A 42 1.18 -1.96 4.68
N PRO A 43 0.32 -1.23 5.42
CA PRO A 43 -0.92 -0.70 4.85
C PRO A 43 -0.70 0.33 3.74
N ARG A 44 0.54 0.83 3.59
CA ARG A 44 0.99 1.69 2.48
C ARG A 44 1.58 0.95 1.29
N GLU A 45 1.71 -0.37 1.34
CA GLU A 45 2.09 -1.12 0.16
C GLU A 45 0.96 -0.96 -0.86
N HIS A 46 1.25 -0.25 -1.95
CA HIS A 46 0.31 -0.08 -3.04
C HIS A 46 -0.10 -1.47 -3.51
N ARG A 47 -1.38 -1.80 -3.33
CA ARG A 47 -1.90 -3.08 -3.81
C ARG A 47 -1.60 -3.15 -5.31
N PRO A 48 -1.05 -4.28 -5.80
CA PRO A 48 -0.77 -4.41 -7.21
C PRO A 48 -2.03 -4.08 -8.01
N ALA A 49 -1.86 -3.25 -9.05
CA ALA A 49 -2.91 -3.03 -10.03
C ALA A 49 -3.29 -4.39 -10.63
N LYS A 50 -4.57 -4.73 -10.61
CA LYS A 50 -5.07 -5.99 -11.19
C LYS A 50 -5.65 -5.78 -12.57
N TYR A 51 -6.16 -4.58 -12.82
CA TYR A 51 -6.77 -4.19 -14.09
C TYR A 51 -6.12 -2.89 -14.59
N ARG A 52 -5.97 -2.77 -15.91
CA ARG A 52 -5.47 -1.60 -16.63
C ARG A 52 -6.41 -1.28 -17.78
N ASP A 53 -6.60 0.00 -18.04
CA ASP A 53 -7.34 0.48 -19.19
C ASP A 53 -6.51 0.29 -20.48
N PRO A 54 -7.03 -0.39 -21.52
CA PRO A 54 -6.34 -0.56 -22.80
C PRO A 54 -6.21 0.76 -23.56
N ARG A 55 -7.06 1.75 -23.27
CA ARG A 55 -6.98 3.09 -23.90
C ARG A 55 -5.95 3.97 -23.23
N ASN A 56 -5.65 3.74 -21.95
CA ASN A 56 -4.68 4.51 -21.19
C ASN A 56 -3.99 3.65 -20.10
N ALA A 57 -2.72 3.29 -20.33
CA ALA A 57 -1.96 2.42 -19.44
C ALA A 57 -1.71 2.99 -18.03
N GLU A 58 -1.90 4.30 -17.82
CA GLU A 58 -1.80 4.96 -16.52
C GLU A 58 -3.02 4.66 -15.63
N ASN A 59 -4.19 4.44 -16.25
CA ASN A 59 -5.42 4.10 -15.55
C ASN A 59 -5.35 2.64 -15.10
N THR A 60 -5.15 2.45 -13.81
CA THR A 60 -5.07 1.13 -13.19
C THR A 60 -6.00 1.01 -12.00
N TRP A 61 -6.49 -0.21 -11.76
CA TRP A 61 -7.38 -0.51 -10.65
C TRP A 61 -6.96 -1.81 -9.96
N SER A 62 -6.73 -1.76 -8.66
CA SER A 62 -6.29 -2.92 -7.86
C SER A 62 -7.40 -3.94 -7.57
N GLY A 63 -8.61 -3.76 -8.13
CA GLY A 63 -9.76 -4.65 -7.88
C GLY A 63 -10.41 -4.50 -6.50
N THR A 64 -9.93 -3.55 -5.68
CA THR A 64 -10.52 -3.21 -4.38
C THR A 64 -11.07 -1.80 -4.40
N GLY A 65 -12.22 -1.60 -3.74
CA GLY A 65 -12.82 -0.28 -3.58
C GLY A 65 -13.76 0.10 -4.72
N ARG A 66 -14.01 1.40 -4.89
CA ARG A 66 -14.92 1.91 -5.92
C ARG A 66 -14.33 1.67 -7.31
N ARG A 67 -15.13 1.10 -8.21
CA ARG A 67 -14.77 0.97 -9.62
C ARG A 67 -14.62 2.36 -10.26
N PRO A 68 -13.52 2.63 -10.98
CA PRO A 68 -13.32 3.90 -11.66
C PRO A 68 -14.25 4.03 -12.88
N THR A 69 -14.45 5.27 -13.35
CA THR A 69 -15.39 5.57 -14.45
C THR A 69 -15.00 4.85 -15.73
N TRP A 70 -13.72 4.87 -16.10
CA TRP A 70 -13.20 4.17 -17.28
C TRP A 70 -13.55 2.68 -17.29
N LEU A 71 -13.48 2.02 -16.13
CA LEU A 71 -13.80 0.60 -16.01
C LEU A 71 -15.29 0.35 -16.23
N LYS A 72 -16.15 1.25 -15.73
CA LYS A 72 -17.60 1.17 -15.97
C LYS A 72 -17.92 1.38 -17.45
N GLU A 73 -17.28 2.36 -18.09
CA GLU A 73 -17.46 2.66 -19.51
C GLU A 73 -17.02 1.50 -20.40
N LEU A 74 -15.89 0.85 -20.10
CA LEU A 74 -15.44 -0.32 -20.85
C LEU A 74 -16.39 -1.51 -20.70
N LEU A 75 -16.89 -1.76 -19.48
CA LEU A 75 -17.88 -2.80 -19.23
C LEU A 75 -19.20 -2.54 -19.98
N ASP A 76 -19.62 -1.28 -20.06
CA ASP A 76 -20.80 -0.86 -20.84
C ASP A 76 -20.58 -0.99 -22.35
N SER A 77 -19.36 -0.71 -22.80
CA SER A 77 -18.94 -0.86 -24.20
C SER A 77 -18.81 -2.32 -24.66
N GLY A 78 -19.04 -3.29 -23.76
CA GLY A 78 -19.00 -4.74 -24.05
C GLY A 78 -17.66 -5.41 -23.75
N LEU A 79 -16.66 -4.70 -23.21
CA LEU A 79 -15.43 -5.34 -22.73
C LEU A 79 -15.71 -6.05 -21.40
N SER A 80 -15.03 -7.17 -21.20
CA SER A 80 -15.10 -7.90 -19.93
C SER A 80 -13.95 -7.50 -19.01
N LEU A 81 -14.18 -7.61 -17.70
CA LEU A 81 -13.16 -7.34 -16.68
C LEU A 81 -11.89 -8.19 -16.87
N ASP A 82 -12.04 -9.39 -17.45
CA ASP A 82 -10.95 -10.32 -17.74
C ASP A 82 -9.97 -9.77 -18.80
N ASP A 83 -10.51 -9.08 -19.82
CA ASP A 83 -9.73 -8.46 -20.90
C ASP A 83 -8.84 -7.31 -20.42
N LEU A 84 -9.27 -6.67 -19.32
CA LEU A 84 -8.60 -5.53 -18.71
C LEU A 84 -7.54 -5.96 -17.67
N LYS A 85 -7.44 -7.26 -17.38
CA LYS A 85 -6.54 -7.78 -16.37
C LYS A 85 -5.10 -7.75 -16.87
N ILE A 86 -4.17 -7.31 -16.01
CA ILE A 86 -2.73 -7.31 -16.28
C ILE A 86 -2.00 -8.47 -15.58
#